data_AF-A0A3D8IL73-F1
#
_entry.id   AF-A0A3D8IL73-F1
#
_cell.length_a   1.000
_cell.length_b   1.000
_cell.length_c   1.000
_cell.angle_alpha   90.00
_cell.angle_beta   90.00
_cell.angle_gamma   90.00
#
_symmetry.space_group_name_H-M   'P 1'
#
loop_
_entity.id
_entity.type
_entity.pdbx_description
1 polymer ?
#
loop_
_entity_poly.entity_id
_entity_poly.type
_entity_poly.pdbx_seq_one_letter_code
_entity_poly.pdbx_strand_id
1 'polypeptide(L)'
;MIVYKIIKTEYHDSEGYYPPHCTVFRRKEEAEEYFRLQIENNLNVILSETLTIEEIEEWQDENKEELPFRYFFDCEELFLEALCPHCKTELKPSATEDYKYFCQECEEDFFSFEAKEK
;
A
#
# COMPACT_ATOMS: atom_id res chain seq x y z
N MET A 1 -12.30 -8.26 2.20
CA MET A 1 -12.15 -6.79 2.26
C MET A 1 -11.13 -6.40 1.22
N ILE A 2 -11.29 -5.31 0.47
CA ILE A 2 -10.23 -4.86 -0.44
C ILE A 2 -9.43 -3.78 0.27
N VAL A 3 -8.10 -3.85 0.20
CA VAL A 3 -7.22 -2.73 0.52
C VAL A 3 -6.46 -2.31 -0.73
N TYR A 4 -6.04 -1.05 -0.73
CA TYR A 4 -5.24 -0.45 -1.78
C TYR A 4 -3.85 -0.15 -1.22
N LYS A 5 -2.82 -0.50 -1.98
CA LYS A 5 -1.42 -0.42 -1.55
C LYS A 5 -0.65 0.44 -2.52
N ILE A 6 0.09 1.41 -1.99
CA ILE A 6 1.02 2.21 -2.76
C ILE A 6 2.43 1.75 -2.41
N ILE A 7 3.09 1.12 -3.38
CA ILE A 7 4.39 0.48 -3.20
C ILE A 7 5.46 1.38 -3.79
N LYS A 8 6.35 1.86 -2.93
CA LYS A 8 7.54 2.64 -3.28
C LYS A 8 8.74 1.70 -3.43
N THR A 9 9.44 1.77 -4.56
CA THR A 9 10.66 0.98 -4.78
C THR A 9 11.82 1.48 -3.93
N GLU A 10 12.81 0.60 -3.75
CA GLU A 10 14.11 1.01 -3.24
C GLU A 10 14.83 1.94 -4.24
N TYR A 11 15.72 2.77 -3.70
CA TYR A 11 16.57 3.68 -4.46
C TYR A 11 17.91 3.85 -3.76
N HIS A 12 18.96 4.10 -4.53
CA HIS A 12 20.30 4.33 -4.00
C HIS A 12 20.98 5.44 -4.79
N ASP A 13 21.41 6.49 -4.09
CA ASP A 13 22.17 7.59 -4.65
C ASP A 13 23.44 7.88 -3.84
N SER A 14 24.08 9.02 -4.12
CA SER A 14 25.28 9.46 -3.39
C SER A 14 25.04 9.81 -1.92
N GLU A 15 23.79 10.06 -1.52
CA GLU A 15 23.42 10.42 -0.14
C GLU A 15 23.10 9.19 0.71
N GLY A 16 22.61 8.10 0.10
CA GLY A 16 22.48 6.81 0.77
C GLY A 16 21.43 5.87 0.17
N TYR A 17 21.24 4.75 0.86
CA TYR A 17 20.23 3.75 0.51
C TYR A 17 18.88 4.10 1.11
N TYR A 18 17.86 4.10 0.25
CA TYR A 18 16.46 4.32 0.62
C TYR A 18 15.69 3.00 0.43
N PRO A 19 15.25 2.35 1.53
CA PRO A 19 14.56 1.07 1.44
C PRO A 19 13.17 1.21 0.81
N PRO A 20 12.61 0.10 0.30
CA PRO A 20 11.24 0.10 -0.22
C PRO A 20 10.24 0.33 0.90
N HIS A 21 9.08 0.90 0.57
CA HIS A 21 8.02 1.17 1.52
C HIS A 21 6.64 0.89 0.92
N CYS A 22 5.69 0.47 1.75
CA CYS A 22 4.31 0.21 1.33
C CYS A 22 3.35 0.96 2.24
N THR A 23 2.51 1.79 1.64
CA THR A 23 1.45 2.53 2.35
C THR A 23 0.11 1.90 2.00
N VAL A 24 -0.71 1.57 3.00
CA VAL A 24 -1.98 0.85 2.82
C VAL A 24 -3.17 1.77 3.11
N PHE A 25 -4.19 1.72 2.25
CA PHE A 25 -5.38 2.53 2.31
C PHE A 25 -6.64 1.64 2.26
N ARG A 26 -7.66 2.06 3.01
CA ARG A 26 -8.97 1.40 3.04
C ARG A 26 -9.88 1.89 1.91
N ARG A 27 -9.74 3.14 1.48
CA ARG A 27 -10.52 3.75 0.40
C ARG A 27 -9.68 3.90 -0.84
N LYS A 28 -10.30 3.66 -1.99
CA LYS A 28 -9.62 3.73 -3.28
C LYS A 28 -9.18 5.17 -3.57
N GLU A 29 -10.07 6.12 -3.33
CA GLU A 29 -9.88 7.53 -3.65
C GLU A 29 -8.69 8.12 -2.88
N GLU A 30 -8.56 7.78 -1.59
CA GLU A 30 -7.44 8.20 -0.75
C GLU A 30 -6.09 7.63 -1.25
N ALA A 31 -6.11 6.38 -1.73
CA ALA A 31 -4.94 5.74 -2.32
C ALA A 31 -4.53 6.40 -3.65
N GLU A 32 -5.51 6.72 -4.50
CA GLU A 32 -5.28 7.33 -5.82
C GLU A 32 -4.75 8.76 -5.67
N GLU A 33 -5.32 9.53 -4.75
CA GLU A 33 -4.84 10.88 -4.42
C GLU A 33 -3.40 10.82 -3.88
N TYR A 34 -3.12 9.92 -2.95
CA TYR A 34 -1.77 9.74 -2.42
C TYR A 34 -0.78 9.32 -3.52
N PHE A 35 -1.14 8.37 -4.37
CA PHE A 35 -0.31 7.89 -5.48
C PHE A 35 0.13 9.03 -6.40
N ARG A 36 -0.83 9.85 -6.86
CA ARG A 36 -0.55 11.03 -7.69
C ARG A 36 0.41 11.99 -7.00
N LEU A 37 0.11 12.34 -5.75
CA LEU A 37 0.93 13.26 -4.97
C LEU A 37 2.37 12.75 -4.82
N GLN A 38 2.58 11.44 -4.65
CA GLN A 38 3.94 10.91 -4.56
C GLN A 38 4.71 11.11 -5.87
N ILE A 39 4.08 10.89 -7.03
CA ILE A 39 4.72 11.03 -8.34
C ILE A 39 4.99 12.50 -8.67
N GLU A 40 4.00 13.36 -8.44
CA GLU A 40 4.11 14.81 -8.60
C GLU A 40 5.26 15.38 -7.77
N ASN A 41 5.39 14.98 -6.50
CA ASN A 41 6.48 15.42 -5.62
C ASN A 41 7.84 14.86 -6.05
N ASN A 42 7.89 13.62 -6.54
CA ASN A 42 9.13 12.95 -6.93
C ASN A 42 9.80 13.59 -8.14
N LEU A 43 9.01 14.11 -9.09
CA LEU A 43 9.52 14.81 -10.28
C LEU A 43 9.27 16.32 -10.28
N ASN A 44 8.64 16.84 -9.22
CA ASN A 44 8.21 18.22 -9.12
C ASN A 44 7.37 18.66 -10.34
N VAL A 45 6.36 17.85 -10.68
CA VAL A 45 5.41 18.08 -11.79
C VAL A 45 3.97 18.13 -11.27
N ILE A 46 3.04 18.58 -12.10
CA ILE A 46 1.59 18.48 -11.83
C ILE A 46 0.99 17.61 -12.94
N LEU A 47 0.39 16.50 -12.54
CA LEU A 47 -0.27 15.57 -13.44
C LEU A 47 -1.70 16.06 -13.73
N SER A 48 -2.22 15.76 -14.91
CA SER A 48 -3.64 16.04 -15.18
C SER A 48 -4.53 15.14 -14.32
N GLU A 49 -5.56 15.70 -13.71
CA GLU A 49 -6.58 14.96 -12.94
C GLU A 49 -7.28 13.88 -13.79
N THR A 50 -7.28 14.03 -15.12
CA THR A 50 -7.92 13.09 -16.05
C THR A 50 -7.12 11.83 -16.32
N LEU A 51 -5.83 11.79 -16.01
CA LEU A 51 -4.98 10.62 -16.27
C LEU A 51 -5.41 9.47 -15.36
N THR A 52 -5.56 8.27 -15.88
CA THR A 52 -5.81 7.06 -15.09
C THR A 52 -4.54 6.59 -14.38
N ILE A 53 -4.69 5.70 -13.40
CA ILE A 53 -3.56 5.09 -12.71
C ILE A 53 -2.64 4.34 -13.69
N GLU A 54 -3.22 3.60 -14.64
CA GLU A 54 -2.47 2.88 -15.68
C GLU A 54 -1.66 3.85 -16.54
N GLU A 55 -2.26 4.95 -17.01
CA GLU A 55 -1.55 5.97 -17.80
C GLU A 55 -0.40 6.63 -17.02
N ILE A 56 -0.56 6.79 -15.70
CA ILE A 56 0.48 7.34 -14.83
C ILE A 56 1.63 6.34 -14.64
N GLU A 57 1.33 5.04 -14.51
CA GLU A 57 2.35 3.98 -14.43
C GLU A 57 3.12 3.85 -15.75
N GLU A 58 2.44 3.88 -16.89
CA GLU A 58 3.08 3.91 -18.22
C GLU A 58 4.00 5.12 -18.37
N TRP A 59 3.54 6.30 -17.96
CA TRP A 59 4.34 7.52 -17.99
C TRP A 59 5.58 7.41 -17.09
N GLN A 60 5.48 6.82 -15.90
CA GLN A 60 6.65 6.56 -15.05
C GLN A 60 7.65 5.62 -15.74
N ASP A 61 7.17 4.61 -16.47
CA ASP A 61 8.03 3.69 -17.22
C ASP A 61 8.78 4.38 -18.36
N GLU A 62 8.12 5.30 -19.06
CA GLU A 62 8.75 6.15 -20.09
C GLU A 62 9.84 7.07 -19.51
N ASN A 63 9.67 7.52 -18.26
CA ASN A 63 10.55 8.50 -17.60
C ASN A 63 11.42 7.87 -16.50
N LYS A 64 11.60 6.54 -16.51
CA LYS A 64 12.26 5.78 -15.42
C LYS A 64 13.69 6.21 -15.08
N GLU A 65 14.41 6.78 -16.04
CA GLU A 65 15.80 7.25 -15.85
C GLU A 65 15.84 8.59 -15.09
N GLU A 66 14.73 9.31 -15.04
CA GLU A 66 14.59 10.61 -14.38
C GLU A 66 13.96 10.51 -12.98
N LEU A 67 13.42 9.33 -12.63
CA LEU A 67 12.68 9.07 -11.40
C LEU A 67 13.60 8.50 -10.30
N PRO A 68 13.79 9.21 -9.17
CA PRO A 68 14.46 8.65 -8.00
C PRO A 68 13.72 7.42 -7.46
N PHE A 69 12.40 7.50 -7.32
CA PHE A 69 11.57 6.39 -6.86
C PHE A 69 10.52 6.01 -7.90
N ARG A 70 10.15 4.74 -7.95
CA ARG A 70 8.94 4.31 -8.66
C ARG A 70 7.85 4.00 -7.65
N TYR A 71 6.63 4.37 -8.01
CA TYR A 71 5.44 4.05 -7.24
C TYR A 71 4.54 3.14 -8.06
N PHE A 72 3.96 2.14 -7.40
CA PHE A 72 2.98 1.23 -7.98
C PHE A 72 1.69 1.25 -7.19
N PHE A 73 0.57 1.18 -7.91
CA PHE A 73 -0.76 1.07 -7.32
C PHE A 73 -1.22 -0.39 -7.38
N ASP A 74 -1.30 -1.03 -6.22
CA ASP A 74 -1.79 -2.41 -6.12
C ASP A 74 -3.08 -2.46 -5.30
N CYS A 75 -3.88 -3.50 -5.52
CA CYS A 75 -5.01 -3.79 -4.65
C CYS A 75 -5.02 -5.26 -4.28
N GLU A 76 -5.33 -5.51 -3.01
CA GLU A 76 -5.33 -6.85 -2.46
C GLU A 76 -6.70 -7.14 -1.86
N GLU A 77 -7.29 -8.24 -2.30
CA GLU A 77 -8.46 -8.78 -1.62
C GLU A 77 -7.99 -9.56 -0.40
N LEU A 78 -8.23 -8.95 0.73
CA LEU A 78 -7.96 -9.47 2.04
C LEU A 78 -9.07 -10.41 2.48
N PHE A 79 -8.72 -11.67 2.68
CA PHE A 79 -9.60 -12.63 3.32
C PHE A 79 -9.47 -12.50 4.82
N LEU A 80 -10.57 -12.17 5.45
CA LEU A 80 -10.71 -12.18 6.89
C LEU A 80 -10.77 -13.63 7.35
N GLU A 81 -9.68 -14.14 7.94
CA GLU A 81 -9.84 -15.30 8.82
C GLU A 81 -10.64 -14.84 10.04
N ALA A 82 -11.84 -15.40 10.21
CA ALA A 82 -12.70 -15.06 11.34
C ALA A 82 -12.11 -15.50 12.68
N LEU A 83 -11.03 -16.30 12.69
CA LEU A 83 -10.50 -16.98 13.87
C LEU A 83 -9.01 -16.69 14.06
N CYS A 84 -8.59 -16.52 15.32
CA CYS A 84 -7.20 -16.35 15.70
C CYS A 84 -6.34 -17.54 15.23
N PRO A 85 -5.16 -17.31 14.61
CA PRO A 85 -4.30 -18.40 14.17
C PRO A 85 -3.82 -19.27 15.35
N HIS A 86 -3.64 -18.67 16.53
CA HIS A 86 -3.14 -19.34 17.73
C HIS A 86 -4.21 -20.07 18.55
N CYS A 87 -5.31 -19.39 18.88
CA CYS A 87 -6.33 -19.91 19.81
C CYS A 87 -7.69 -20.22 19.14
N LYS A 88 -7.83 -19.92 17.84
CA LYS A 88 -9.06 -20.14 17.05
C LYS A 88 -10.31 -19.39 17.56
N THR A 89 -10.14 -18.41 18.45
CA THR A 89 -11.23 -17.53 18.91
C THR A 89 -11.58 -16.49 17.85
N GLU A 90 -12.84 -16.04 17.81
CA GLU A 90 -13.27 -14.99 16.90
C GLU A 90 -12.45 -13.71 17.07
N LEU A 91 -12.02 -13.13 15.94
CA LEU A 91 -11.24 -11.91 15.92
C LEU A 91 -12.12 -10.67 15.84
N LYS A 92 -11.71 -9.61 16.56
CA LYS A 92 -12.34 -8.30 16.48
C LYS A 92 -11.43 -7.34 15.70
N PRO A 93 -12.01 -6.43 14.89
CA PRO A 93 -11.22 -5.36 14.28
C PRO A 93 -10.44 -4.60 15.36
N SER A 94 -9.16 -4.36 15.14
CA SER A 94 -8.36 -3.55 16.07
C SER A 94 -8.89 -2.12 16.09
N ALA A 95 -8.91 -1.52 17.28
CA ALA A 95 -9.47 -0.17 17.48
C ALA A 95 -8.51 0.93 17.01
N THR A 96 -7.24 0.61 16.82
CA THR A 96 -6.15 1.57 16.51
C THR A 96 -5.79 1.57 15.03
N GLU A 97 -5.92 0.44 14.35
CA GLU A 97 -5.55 0.29 12.95
C GLU A 97 -6.57 -0.60 12.23
N ASP A 98 -7.30 -0.04 11.26
CA ASP A 98 -8.41 -0.65 10.51
C ASP A 98 -8.05 -1.95 9.75
N TYR A 99 -6.77 -2.30 9.68
CA TYR A 99 -6.21 -3.47 9.00
C TYR A 99 -5.51 -4.46 9.95
N LYS A 100 -5.52 -4.20 11.26
CA LYS A 100 -5.09 -5.17 12.26
C LYS A 100 -6.30 -5.75 12.95
N TYR A 101 -6.18 -7.00 13.38
CA TYR A 101 -7.18 -7.63 14.25
C TYR A 101 -6.53 -7.91 15.59
N PHE A 102 -7.30 -7.65 16.63
CA PHE A 102 -6.89 -7.88 18.00
C PHE A 102 -7.58 -9.14 18.51
N CYS A 103 -6.79 -10.10 19.01
CA CYS A 103 -7.34 -11.24 19.73
C CYS A 103 -7.35 -10.95 21.23
N GLN A 104 -8.55 -10.91 21.81
CA GLN A 104 -8.73 -10.63 23.23
C GLN A 104 -8.14 -11.70 24.15
N GLU A 105 -8.06 -12.96 23.68
CA GLU A 105 -7.54 -14.08 24.48
C GLU A 105 -6.00 -14.16 24.44
N CYS A 106 -5.40 -13.76 23.32
CA CYS A 106 -3.93 -13.75 23.18
C CYS A 106 -3.33 -12.38 23.54
N GLU A 107 -4.15 -11.34 23.67
CA GLU A 107 -3.74 -9.94 23.85
C GLU A 107 -2.73 -9.46 22.78
N GLU A 108 -2.85 -10.00 21.57
CA GLU A 108 -1.94 -9.73 20.46
C GLU A 108 -2.70 -9.11 19.28
N ASP A 109 -2.08 -8.11 18.66
CA ASP A 109 -2.45 -7.63 17.33
C ASP A 109 -1.74 -8.48 16.27
N PHE A 110 -2.47 -8.85 15.23
CA PHE A 110 -1.88 -9.46 14.05
C PHE A 110 -2.53 -8.93 12.77
N PHE A 111 -1.73 -8.93 11.70
CA PHE A 111 -2.23 -8.68 10.36
C PHE A 111 -3.16 -9.83 10.01
N SER A 112 -4.44 -9.55 9.76
CA SER A 112 -5.46 -10.59 9.61
C SER A 112 -5.51 -11.20 8.21
N PHE A 113 -4.40 -11.20 7.48
CA PHE A 113 -4.43 -11.47 6.06
C PHE A 113 -3.29 -12.40 5.67
N GLU A 114 -3.66 -13.58 5.20
CA GLU A 114 -2.81 -14.28 4.25
C GLU A 114 -3.03 -13.62 2.88
N ALA A 115 -1.95 -13.10 2.30
CA ALA A 115 -1.94 -12.79 0.88
C ALA A 115 -2.18 -14.09 0.12
N LYS A 116 -3.29 -14.21 -0.61
CA LYS A 116 -3.43 -15.32 -1.56
C LYS A 116 -2.51 -15.03 -2.73
N GLU A 117 -1.52 -15.90 -2.94
CA GLU A 117 -0.82 -15.97 -4.22
C GLU A 117 -1.88 -16.21 -5.32
N LYS A 118 -1.89 -15.36 -6.35
CA LYS A 118 -2.73 -15.53 -7.53
C LYS A 118 -2.18 -16.63 -8.44
#